data_AF-A0A5S3RKN5-F1
#
_entry.id   AF-A0A5S3RKN5-F1
#
_cell.length_a   1.000
_cell.length_b   1.000
_cell.length_c   1.000
_cell.angle_alpha   90.00
_cell.angle_beta   90.00
_cell.angle_gamma   90.00
#
_symmetry.space_group_name_H-M   'P 1'
#
loop_
_entity.id
_entity.type
_entity.pdbx_description
1 polymer ?
#
loop_
_entity_poly.entity_id
_entity_poly.type
_entity_poly.pdbx_seq_one_letter_code
_entity_poly.pdbx_strand_id
1 'polypeptide(L)'
;MLKPFVVATSLIMISGCDNNVTVQQHEHATKPSPVSALEQYPQQASDLLNSIRAKKDAASLEAESAQLVILSLALIKEVIVKYPQCTEYLNALSTVATAIASLPLIEIENGYHSDGKLPPFDDPVCYHAKDLVVHPATVQAHARLGLDDQLAYQNAELDVIEVLAHFEQLEQALAD
;
A
#
# COMPACT_ATOMS: atom_id res chain seq x y z
N MET A 1 -17.15 57.71 4.10
CA MET A 1 -18.19 57.97 3.07
C MET A 1 -17.54 58.69 1.89
N LEU A 2 -18.12 58.50 0.69
CA LEU A 2 -17.69 58.88 -0.67
C LEU A 2 -16.68 57.94 -1.39
N LYS A 3 -17.22 57.25 -2.42
CA LYS A 3 -16.54 56.77 -3.63
C LYS A 3 -16.29 57.98 -4.56
N PRO A 4 -15.28 57.98 -5.46
CA PRO A 4 -15.53 57.44 -6.80
C PRO A 4 -14.33 56.84 -7.58
N PHE A 5 -14.72 55.98 -8.52
CA PHE A 5 -14.18 55.71 -9.86
C PHE A 5 -12.66 55.75 -10.13
N VAL A 6 -12.13 54.59 -10.56
CA VAL A 6 -11.21 54.54 -11.71
C VAL A 6 -11.66 53.41 -12.63
N VAL A 7 -12.16 53.80 -13.81
CA VAL A 7 -12.28 52.96 -15.01
C VAL A 7 -11.10 53.35 -15.89
N ALA A 8 -10.33 52.38 -16.37
CA ALA A 8 -9.71 52.43 -17.69
C ALA A 8 -9.17 51.04 -18.05
N THR A 9 -10.04 50.26 -18.68
CA THR A 9 -9.74 49.07 -19.44
C THR A 9 -8.75 49.43 -20.55
N SER A 10 -7.69 48.64 -20.72
CA SER A 10 -6.96 48.59 -21.98
C SER A 10 -6.79 47.13 -22.37
N LEU A 11 -7.70 46.69 -23.24
CA LEU A 11 -7.55 45.48 -24.04
C LEU A 11 -6.34 45.70 -24.97
N ILE A 12 -5.34 44.83 -24.88
CA ILE A 12 -4.38 44.64 -25.95
C ILE A 12 -4.68 43.27 -26.56
N MET A 13 -5.42 43.29 -27.67
CA MET A 13 -5.62 42.15 -28.55
C MET A 13 -4.36 42.04 -29.42
N ILE A 14 -3.55 40.99 -29.19
CA ILE A 14 -2.50 40.62 -30.14
C ILE A 14 -3.02 39.42 -30.92
N SER A 15 -3.53 39.68 -32.13
CA SER A 15 -3.77 38.67 -33.14
C SER A 15 -2.45 38.36 -33.85
N GLY A 16 -1.84 37.22 -33.54
CA GLY A 16 -0.77 36.64 -34.34
C GLY A 16 -1.35 35.76 -35.45
N CYS A 17 -1.00 36.07 -36.70
CA CYS A 17 -1.37 35.28 -37.88
C CYS A 17 -0.58 33.97 -37.97
N ASP A 18 -1.33 32.89 -38.11
CA ASP A 18 -1.21 31.82 -39.11
C ASP A 18 0.20 31.42 -39.58
N ASN A 19 0.68 30.29 -39.06
CA ASN A 19 1.49 29.36 -39.84
C ASN A 19 0.72 28.04 -39.87
N ASN A 20 0.04 27.77 -40.99
CA ASN A 20 -0.46 26.46 -41.33
C ASN A 20 0.71 25.47 -41.41
N VAL A 21 1.02 24.84 -40.29
CA VAL A 21 1.69 23.56 -40.25
C VAL A 21 0.69 22.60 -39.65
N THR A 22 0.03 21.83 -40.51
CA THR A 22 -0.69 20.63 -40.12
C THR A 22 0.32 19.63 -39.59
N VAL A 23 0.77 19.82 -38.35
CA VAL A 23 1.36 18.74 -37.58
C VAL A 23 0.20 17.82 -37.29
N GLN A 24 0.16 16.70 -38.00
CA GLN A 24 -0.61 15.54 -37.55
C GLN A 24 -0.08 15.19 -36.17
N GLN A 25 -0.71 15.74 -35.13
CA GLN A 25 -0.67 15.14 -33.80
C GLN A 25 -1.39 13.81 -33.96
N HIS A 26 -0.62 12.77 -34.27
CA HIS A 26 -0.94 11.47 -33.73
C HIS A 26 -0.96 11.65 -32.21
N GLU A 27 -2.14 11.93 -31.65
CA GLU A 27 -2.46 11.58 -30.28
C GLU A 27 -2.27 10.07 -30.19
N HIS A 28 -1.03 9.66 -29.93
CA HIS A 28 -0.80 8.43 -29.21
C HIS A 28 -1.35 8.72 -27.81
N ALA A 29 -2.66 8.51 -27.65
CA ALA A 29 -3.26 8.40 -26.35
C ALA A 29 -2.58 7.20 -25.68
N THR A 30 -1.48 7.48 -24.97
CA THR A 30 -0.85 6.52 -24.08
C THR A 30 -1.93 6.18 -23.07
N LYS A 31 -2.53 4.98 -23.21
CA LYS A 31 -3.38 4.44 -22.15
C LYS A 31 -2.58 4.56 -20.86
N PRO A 32 -3.16 5.10 -19.78
CA PRO A 32 -2.48 5.11 -18.49
C PRO A 32 -2.00 3.68 -18.22
N SER A 33 -0.70 3.53 -17.99
CA SER A 33 -0.19 2.26 -17.47
C SER A 33 -0.93 1.96 -16.16
N PRO A 34 -1.36 0.72 -15.92
CA PRO A 34 -1.92 0.37 -14.62
C PRO A 34 -0.92 0.76 -13.53
N VAL A 35 -1.41 1.44 -12.49
CA VAL A 35 -0.61 1.86 -11.33
C VAL A 35 0.05 0.61 -10.72
N SER A 36 1.34 0.67 -10.41
CA SER A 36 2.08 -0.47 -9.86
C SER A 36 1.61 -0.84 -8.45
N ALA A 37 1.94 -2.05 -7.99
CA ALA A 37 1.63 -2.45 -6.62
C ALA A 37 2.38 -1.57 -5.61
N LEU A 38 3.61 -1.18 -5.93
CA LEU A 38 4.44 -0.26 -5.16
C LEU A 38 3.78 1.11 -4.97
N GLU A 39 3.22 1.68 -6.03
CA GLU A 39 2.52 2.97 -5.96
C GLU A 39 1.17 2.88 -5.23
N GLN A 40 0.48 1.74 -5.29
CA GLN A 40 -0.84 1.57 -4.64
C GLN A 40 -0.74 1.31 -3.14
N TYR A 41 0.33 0.64 -2.70
CA TYR A 41 0.43 0.10 -1.35
C TYR A 41 0.30 1.13 -0.22
N PRO A 42 1.06 2.24 -0.21
CA PRO A 42 1.01 3.17 0.92
C PRO A 42 -0.35 3.86 1.05
N GLN A 43 -1.07 4.05 -0.08
CA GLN A 43 -2.42 4.59 -0.05
C GLN A 43 -3.41 3.60 0.57
N GLN A 44 -3.39 2.33 0.16
CA GLN A 44 -4.30 1.32 0.74
C GLN A 44 -4.01 1.05 2.21
N ALA A 45 -2.74 1.01 2.61
CA ALA A 45 -2.36 0.89 4.02
C ALA A 45 -2.83 2.12 4.84
N SER A 46 -2.70 3.33 4.28
CA SER A 46 -3.20 4.56 4.93
C SER A 46 -4.73 4.58 5.03
N ASP A 47 -5.43 4.09 4.02
CA ASP A 47 -6.89 3.98 4.03
C ASP A 47 -7.36 3.00 5.12
N LEU A 48 -6.73 1.84 5.23
CA LEU A 48 -6.98 0.88 6.30
C LEU A 48 -6.72 1.49 7.68
N LEU A 49 -5.60 2.20 7.86
CA LEU A 49 -5.29 2.91 9.11
C LEU A 49 -6.38 3.91 9.49
N ASN A 50 -6.86 4.68 8.51
CA ASN A 50 -7.93 5.64 8.72
C ASN A 50 -9.25 4.96 9.08
N SER A 51 -9.57 3.83 8.45
CA SER A 51 -10.74 3.02 8.77
C SER A 51 -10.70 2.46 10.20
N ILE A 52 -9.54 1.99 10.65
CA ILE A 52 -9.33 1.50 12.02
C ILE A 52 -9.53 2.64 13.01
N ARG A 53 -8.93 3.81 12.78
CA ARG A 53 -9.09 5.01 13.62
C ARG A 53 -10.53 5.52 13.67
N ALA A 54 -11.25 5.40 12.56
CA ALA A 54 -12.67 5.72 12.46
C ALA A 54 -13.57 4.65 13.10
N LYS A 55 -13.00 3.55 13.59
CA LYS A 55 -13.72 2.39 14.14
C LYS A 55 -14.80 1.86 13.21
N LYS A 56 -14.45 1.66 11.93
CA LYS A 56 -15.32 0.93 11.00
C LYS A 56 -15.60 -0.48 11.53
N ASP A 57 -16.66 -1.08 11.01
CA ASP A 57 -17.08 -2.43 11.40
C ASP A 57 -16.04 -3.49 11.00
N ALA A 58 -16.05 -4.60 11.71
CA ALA A 58 -15.14 -5.72 11.52
C ALA A 58 -15.12 -6.26 10.07
N ALA A 59 -16.26 -6.35 9.40
CA ALA A 59 -16.32 -6.90 8.05
C ALA A 59 -15.62 -5.97 7.04
N SER A 60 -15.80 -4.65 7.18
CA SER A 60 -15.07 -3.66 6.38
C SER A 60 -13.56 -3.77 6.59
N LEU A 61 -13.11 -3.87 7.84
CA LEU A 61 -11.68 -3.96 8.18
C LEU A 61 -11.06 -5.28 7.74
N GLU A 62 -11.80 -6.39 7.81
CA GLU A 62 -11.38 -7.68 7.27
C GLU A 62 -11.19 -7.61 5.74
N ALA A 63 -12.10 -6.97 5.03
CA ALA A 63 -12.01 -6.81 3.58
C ALA A 63 -10.85 -5.91 3.16
N GLU A 64 -10.67 -4.76 3.82
CA GLU A 64 -9.58 -3.82 3.54
C GLU A 64 -8.21 -4.45 3.81
N SER A 65 -8.05 -5.17 4.93
CA SER A 65 -6.82 -5.89 5.25
C SER A 65 -6.52 -7.07 4.32
N ALA A 66 -7.54 -7.83 3.91
CA ALA A 66 -7.38 -8.89 2.91
C ALA A 66 -6.93 -8.34 1.54
N GLN A 67 -7.44 -7.17 1.15
CA GLN A 67 -7.01 -6.50 -0.08
C GLN A 67 -5.54 -6.06 -0.01
N LEU A 68 -5.09 -5.61 1.16
CA LEU A 68 -3.70 -5.25 1.39
C LEU A 68 -2.78 -6.49 1.32
N VAL A 69 -3.19 -7.64 1.88
CA VAL A 69 -2.47 -8.93 1.71
C VAL A 69 -2.29 -9.30 0.22
N ILE A 70 -3.34 -9.14 -0.59
CA ILE A 70 -3.28 -9.42 -2.04
C ILE A 70 -2.24 -8.51 -2.71
N LEU A 71 -2.20 -7.24 -2.32
CA LEU A 71 -1.25 -6.27 -2.85
C LEU A 71 0.19 -6.60 -2.43
N SER A 72 0.39 -7.01 -1.18
CA SER A 72 1.69 -7.50 -0.67
C SER A 72 2.21 -8.69 -1.48
N LEU A 73 1.33 -9.62 -1.86
CA LEU A 73 1.71 -10.76 -2.71
C LEU A 73 2.09 -10.37 -4.14
N ALA A 74 1.56 -9.25 -4.65
CA ALA A 74 2.04 -8.68 -5.91
C ALA A 74 3.45 -8.09 -5.74
N LEU A 75 3.67 -7.31 -4.67
CA LEU A 75 4.98 -6.76 -4.33
C LEU A 75 6.05 -7.81 -4.11
N ILE A 76 5.74 -8.90 -3.39
CA ILE A 76 6.68 -10.00 -3.17
C ILE A 76 7.25 -10.55 -4.49
N LYS A 77 6.44 -10.62 -5.56
CA LYS A 77 6.93 -11.08 -6.86
C LYS A 77 7.99 -10.14 -7.44
N GLU A 78 7.81 -8.83 -7.26
CA GLU A 78 8.79 -7.82 -7.66
C GLU A 78 10.06 -7.91 -6.80
N VAL A 79 9.90 -8.10 -5.49
CA VAL A 79 11.01 -8.28 -4.55
C VAL A 79 11.83 -9.51 -4.89
N ILE A 80 11.21 -10.66 -5.17
CA ILE A 80 11.92 -11.90 -5.54
C ILE A 80 12.74 -11.71 -6.83
N VAL A 81 12.23 -10.91 -7.78
CA VAL A 81 12.96 -10.61 -9.02
C VAL A 81 14.20 -9.76 -8.73
N LYS A 82 14.10 -8.74 -7.87
CA LYS A 82 15.23 -7.87 -7.53
C LYS A 82 16.21 -8.51 -6.54
N TYR A 83 15.69 -9.30 -5.59
CA TYR A 83 16.40 -9.93 -4.48
C TYR A 83 16.20 -11.45 -4.53
N PRO A 84 16.87 -12.15 -5.46
CA PRO A 84 16.71 -13.60 -5.60
C PRO A 84 17.12 -14.39 -4.34
N GLN A 85 17.95 -13.82 -3.46
CA GLN A 85 18.25 -14.40 -2.15
C GLN A 85 17.03 -14.55 -1.24
N CYS A 86 15.96 -13.77 -1.44
CA CYS A 86 14.71 -13.88 -0.68
C CYS A 86 13.75 -14.96 -1.20
N THR A 87 14.07 -15.63 -2.31
CA THR A 87 13.14 -16.52 -3.02
C THR A 87 12.58 -17.63 -2.14
N GLU A 88 13.43 -18.35 -1.41
CA GLU A 88 13.00 -19.48 -0.58
C GLU A 88 12.06 -19.00 0.53
N TYR A 89 12.47 -17.95 1.25
CA TYR A 89 11.73 -17.33 2.34
C TYR A 89 10.37 -16.77 1.90
N LEU A 90 10.35 -15.93 0.86
CA LEU A 90 9.13 -15.27 0.43
C LEU A 90 8.17 -16.21 -0.33
N ASN A 91 8.67 -17.27 -0.97
CA ASN A 91 7.81 -18.32 -1.54
C ASN A 91 7.15 -19.18 -0.45
N ALA A 92 7.89 -19.50 0.63
CA ALA A 92 7.32 -20.22 1.77
C ALA A 92 6.16 -19.43 2.39
N LEU A 93 6.36 -18.13 2.60
CA LEU A 93 5.31 -17.22 3.05
C LEU A 93 4.13 -17.12 2.06
N SER A 94 4.42 -16.91 0.78
CA SER A 94 3.38 -16.73 -0.25
C SER A 94 2.44 -17.93 -0.39
N THR A 95 2.95 -19.14 -0.11
CA THR A 95 2.16 -20.39 -0.16
C THR A 95 1.06 -20.44 0.91
N VAL A 96 1.25 -19.72 2.02
CA VAL A 96 0.33 -19.76 3.16
C VAL A 96 -0.36 -18.42 3.43
N ALA A 97 0.02 -17.34 2.73
CA ALA A 97 -0.40 -15.97 3.02
C ALA A 97 -1.93 -15.79 3.19
N THR A 98 -2.74 -16.37 2.31
CA THR A 98 -4.21 -16.27 2.39
C THR A 98 -4.83 -17.10 3.52
N ALA A 99 -4.08 -18.04 4.08
CA ALA A 99 -4.49 -18.85 5.22
C ALA A 99 -4.03 -18.28 6.57
N ILE A 100 -3.04 -17.37 6.62
CA ILE A 100 -2.49 -16.80 7.86
C ILE A 100 -3.60 -16.14 8.70
N ALA A 101 -4.42 -15.31 8.08
CA ALA A 101 -5.53 -14.64 8.76
C ALA A 101 -6.55 -15.61 9.38
N SER A 102 -6.53 -16.88 8.93
CA SER A 102 -7.41 -17.92 9.47
C SER A 102 -6.90 -18.56 10.75
N LEU A 103 -5.65 -18.35 11.13
CA LEU A 103 -5.00 -18.96 12.29
C LEU A 103 -5.38 -18.25 13.60
N PRO A 104 -5.18 -18.89 14.77
CA PRO A 104 -5.17 -18.21 16.05
C PRO A 104 -4.09 -17.12 16.08
N LEU A 105 -4.37 -15.96 16.70
CA LEU A 105 -3.42 -14.84 16.77
C LEU A 105 -2.04 -15.28 17.28
N ILE A 106 -1.99 -16.06 18.37
CA ILE A 106 -0.72 -16.56 18.93
C ILE A 106 0.09 -17.42 17.95
N GLU A 107 -0.58 -18.07 16.99
CA GLU A 107 0.08 -18.84 15.95
C GLU A 107 0.62 -17.94 14.83
N ILE A 108 -0.03 -16.80 14.58
CA ILE A 108 0.48 -15.75 13.69
C ILE A 108 1.72 -15.11 14.31
N GLU A 109 1.65 -14.70 15.58
CA GLU A 109 2.75 -14.08 16.32
C GLU A 109 4.02 -14.94 16.35
N ASN A 110 3.89 -16.20 16.76
CA ASN A 110 5.06 -17.07 16.88
C ASN A 110 5.49 -17.66 15.54
N GLY A 111 4.55 -17.88 14.63
CA GLY A 111 4.81 -18.58 13.37
C GLY A 111 5.35 -17.67 12.27
N TYR A 112 4.84 -16.44 12.17
CA TYR A 112 5.07 -15.57 11.03
C TYR A 112 5.63 -14.20 11.42
N HIS A 113 5.20 -13.59 12.53
CA HIS A 113 5.89 -12.39 13.04
C HIS A 113 7.29 -12.74 13.53
N SER A 114 7.41 -13.81 14.32
CA SER A 114 8.68 -14.31 14.90
C SER A 114 9.38 -15.40 14.07
N ASP A 115 8.99 -15.58 12.82
CA ASP A 115 9.62 -16.51 11.86
C ASP A 115 9.63 -18.01 12.25
N GLY A 116 8.87 -18.45 13.27
CA GLY A 116 8.90 -19.85 13.74
C GLY A 116 8.45 -20.91 12.74
N LYS A 117 7.77 -20.51 11.64
CA LYS A 117 7.31 -21.40 10.56
C LYS A 117 7.93 -21.09 9.20
N LEU A 118 8.79 -20.07 9.11
CA LEU A 118 9.45 -19.69 7.87
C LEU A 118 10.88 -20.24 7.86
N PRO A 119 11.47 -20.51 6.68
CA PRO A 119 12.89 -20.84 6.60
C PRO A 119 13.73 -19.63 7.04
N PRO A 120 15.03 -19.80 7.33
CA PRO A 120 15.90 -18.66 7.61
C PRO A 120 16.05 -17.75 6.39
N PHE A 121 16.44 -16.50 6.63
CA PHE A 121 16.83 -15.52 5.62
C PHE A 121 18.10 -14.79 6.07
N ASP A 122 18.87 -14.29 5.10
CA ASP A 122 20.17 -13.65 5.37
C ASP A 122 20.21 -12.15 5.01
N ASP A 123 19.10 -11.61 4.48
CA ASP A 123 19.00 -10.21 4.03
C ASP A 123 17.76 -9.53 4.67
N PRO A 124 17.93 -8.38 5.36
CA PRO A 124 16.82 -7.64 5.97
C PRO A 124 15.68 -7.27 5.00
N VAL A 125 15.95 -7.13 3.69
CA VAL A 125 14.89 -6.84 2.72
C VAL A 125 13.83 -7.95 2.66
N CYS A 126 14.22 -9.20 2.91
CA CYS A 126 13.30 -10.33 2.95
C CYS A 126 12.33 -10.18 4.13
N TYR A 127 12.85 -9.78 5.29
CA TYR A 127 12.07 -9.51 6.50
C TYR A 127 11.06 -8.38 6.29
N HIS A 128 11.50 -7.25 5.72
CA HIS A 128 10.58 -6.15 5.43
C HIS A 128 9.47 -6.58 4.46
N ALA A 129 9.80 -7.28 3.37
CA ALA A 129 8.81 -7.79 2.43
C ALA A 129 7.83 -8.81 3.05
N LYS A 130 8.26 -9.60 4.03
CA LYS A 130 7.39 -10.53 4.77
C LYS A 130 6.38 -9.79 5.64
N ASP A 131 6.80 -8.75 6.31
CA ASP A 131 5.94 -7.97 7.20
C ASP A 131 4.85 -7.19 6.45
N LEU A 132 5.07 -6.87 5.17
CA LEU A 132 4.00 -6.39 4.29
C LEU A 132 2.83 -7.39 4.20
N VAL A 133 3.04 -8.69 4.35
CA VAL A 133 1.97 -9.71 4.35
C VAL A 133 1.45 -9.97 5.75
N VAL A 134 2.35 -10.12 6.72
CA VAL A 134 1.99 -10.65 8.05
C VAL A 134 1.20 -9.62 8.86
N HIS A 135 1.58 -8.34 8.88
CA HIS A 135 0.79 -7.34 9.61
C HIS A 135 -0.65 -7.20 9.06
N PRO A 136 -0.89 -7.06 7.74
CA PRO A 136 -2.26 -7.01 7.24
C PRO A 136 -3.03 -8.31 7.48
N ALA A 137 -2.40 -9.47 7.40
CA ALA A 137 -3.05 -10.74 7.75
C ALA A 137 -3.41 -10.82 9.25
N THR A 138 -2.64 -10.17 10.12
CA THR A 138 -2.90 -10.07 11.57
C THR A 138 -4.08 -9.14 11.85
N VAL A 139 -4.14 -7.99 11.17
CA VAL A 139 -5.31 -7.10 11.19
C VAL A 139 -6.57 -7.83 10.69
N GLN A 140 -6.44 -8.61 9.63
CA GLN A 140 -7.55 -9.43 9.11
C GLN A 140 -8.02 -10.46 10.14
N ALA A 141 -7.09 -11.12 10.84
CA ALA A 141 -7.41 -12.06 11.90
C ALA A 141 -8.12 -11.38 13.08
N HIS A 142 -7.63 -10.21 13.50
CA HIS A 142 -8.28 -9.38 14.53
C HIS A 142 -9.71 -9.00 14.15
N ALA A 143 -9.91 -8.51 12.92
CA ALA A 143 -11.21 -8.14 12.40
C ALA A 143 -12.18 -9.33 12.41
N ARG A 144 -11.75 -10.49 11.90
CA ARG A 144 -12.55 -11.71 11.88
C ARG A 144 -12.94 -12.22 13.28
N LEU A 145 -12.07 -12.06 14.27
CA LEU A 145 -12.33 -12.47 15.65
C LEU A 145 -13.26 -11.51 16.42
N GLY A 146 -13.55 -10.34 15.85
CA GLY A 146 -14.30 -9.27 16.51
C GLY A 146 -13.35 -8.23 17.09
N LEU A 147 -13.39 -7.01 16.56
CA LEU A 147 -12.73 -5.83 17.12
C LEU A 147 -13.61 -5.22 18.22
N ASP A 148 -13.86 -5.99 19.28
CA ASP A 148 -14.93 -5.70 20.24
C ASP A 148 -14.56 -4.67 21.31
N ASP A 149 -13.27 -4.33 21.45
CA ASP A 149 -12.78 -3.39 22.44
C ASP A 149 -11.70 -2.44 21.91
N GLN A 150 -11.36 -1.44 22.71
CA GLN A 150 -10.37 -0.44 22.36
C GLN A 150 -8.96 -1.02 22.17
N LEU A 151 -8.59 -2.05 22.92
CA LEU A 151 -7.27 -2.67 22.81
C LEU A 151 -7.13 -3.39 21.47
N ALA A 152 -8.19 -4.06 21.01
CA ALA A 152 -8.21 -4.72 19.70
C ALA A 152 -8.00 -3.72 18.55
N TYR A 153 -8.66 -2.55 18.60
CA TYR A 153 -8.42 -1.47 17.63
C TYR A 153 -7.00 -0.88 17.72
N GLN A 154 -6.45 -0.75 18.94
CA GLN A 154 -5.08 -0.25 19.13
C GLN A 154 -4.04 -1.20 18.56
N ASN A 155 -4.20 -2.50 18.77
CA ASN A 155 -3.29 -3.50 18.19
C ASN A 155 -3.37 -3.49 16.66
N ALA A 156 -4.58 -3.46 16.09
CA ALA A 156 -4.75 -3.34 14.64
C ALA A 156 -4.15 -2.04 14.09
N GLU A 157 -4.26 -0.91 14.81
CA GLU A 157 -3.61 0.34 14.42
C GLU A 157 -2.08 0.22 14.44
N LEU A 158 -1.50 -0.41 15.46
CA LEU A 158 -0.06 -0.64 15.56
C LEU A 158 0.45 -1.51 14.41
N ASP A 159 -0.24 -2.59 14.08
CA ASP A 159 0.10 -3.44 12.93
C ASP A 159 0.18 -2.65 11.62
N VAL A 160 -0.76 -1.73 11.38
CA VAL A 160 -0.75 -0.92 10.15
C VAL A 160 0.31 0.20 10.20
N ILE A 161 0.65 0.70 11.38
CA ILE A 161 1.79 1.63 11.53
C ILE A 161 3.10 0.90 11.22
N GLU A 162 3.27 -0.31 11.76
CA GLU A 162 4.45 -1.14 11.50
C GLU A 162 4.53 -1.47 10.01
N VAL A 163 3.44 -1.89 9.36
CA VAL A 163 3.46 -2.21 7.93
C VAL A 163 3.88 -1.03 7.04
N LEU A 164 3.46 0.20 7.38
CA LEU A 164 3.90 1.41 6.68
C LEU A 164 5.41 1.63 6.86
N ALA A 165 5.95 1.41 8.06
CA ALA A 165 7.39 1.51 8.30
C ALA A 165 8.19 0.43 7.53
N HIS A 166 7.70 -0.82 7.47
CA HIS A 166 8.30 -1.87 6.65
C HIS A 166 8.23 -1.54 5.16
N PHE A 167 7.12 -0.96 4.70
CA PHE A 167 6.99 -0.49 3.33
C PHE A 167 8.02 0.59 2.99
N GLU A 168 8.24 1.58 3.84
CA GLU A 168 9.26 2.61 3.62
C GLU A 168 10.67 2.03 3.44
N GLN A 169 11.03 1.02 4.25
CA GLN A 169 12.31 0.31 4.10
C GLN A 169 12.39 -0.47 2.78
N LEU A 170 11.29 -1.12 2.39
CA LEU A 170 11.22 -1.87 1.15
C LEU A 170 11.28 -0.96 -0.09
N GLU A 171 10.58 0.17 -0.05
CA GLU A 171 10.56 1.16 -1.13
C GLU A 171 11.98 1.71 -1.39
N GLN A 172 12.69 2.06 -0.31
CA GLN A 172 14.09 2.51 -0.41
C GLN A 172 14.98 1.44 -1.04
N ALA A 173 14.88 0.19 -0.58
CA ALA A 173 15.62 -0.92 -1.17
C ALA A 173 15.29 -1.10 -2.66
N LEU A 174 14.00 -1.03 -3.04
CA LEU A 174 13.56 -1.16 -4.43
C LEU A 174 13.99 0.02 -5.33
N ALA A 175 14.37 1.17 -4.77
CA ALA A 175 14.91 2.30 -5.52
C ALA A 175 16.41 2.21 -5.86
N ASP A 176 17.19 1.42 -5.12
CA ASP A 176 18.65 1.29 -5.26
C ASP A 176 19.12 0.46 -6.47
#